data_AF-A0A6S7KQM0-F1
#
_entry.id   AF-A0A6S7KQM0-F1
#
_cell.length_a   1.000
_cell.length_b   1.000
_cell.length_c   1.000
_cell.angle_alpha   90.00
_cell.angle_beta   90.00
_cell.angle_gamma   90.00
#
_symmetry.space_group_name_H-M   'P 1'
#
loop_
_entity.id
_entity.type
_entity.pdbx_description
1 polymer ?
#
loop_
_entity_poly.entity_id
_entity_poly.type
_entity_poly.pdbx_seq_one_letter_code
_entity_poly.pdbx_strand_id
1 'polypeptide(L)'
;MEANGSKYTDQGANGTAGERSSFSSAPRQSSVFMKYVRPCFAEFLVVLIFVFIGVCSVANVPSFIPFVHGLTIMVLAFLAGGISGGHINPAVTLGVLLAGAISPLLALGYVVSQLLGAIVGAGFAR
;
A
#
# COMPACT_ATOMS: atom_id res chain seq x y z
N MET A 1 -19.00 -40.16 71.67
CA MET A 1 -20.24 -39.54 71.15
C MET A 1 -20.05 -38.04 71.18
N GLU A 2 -19.58 -37.51 70.05
CA GLU A 2 -19.34 -36.12 69.63
C GLU A 2 -18.67 -36.29 68.25
N ALA A 3 -18.86 -35.53 67.19
CA ALA A 3 -19.82 -34.52 66.76
C ALA A 3 -19.62 -34.41 65.23
N ASN A 4 -20.31 -33.47 64.57
CA ASN A 4 -20.04 -32.96 63.22
C ASN A 4 -20.66 -33.80 62.09
N GLY A 5 -21.62 -33.30 61.30
CA GLY A 5 -21.78 -31.94 60.83
C GLY A 5 -21.65 -31.96 59.32
N SER A 6 -22.81 -32.10 58.64
CA SER A 6 -23.15 -31.66 57.28
C SER A 6 -22.01 -31.45 56.27
N LYS A 7 -22.04 -32.23 55.18
CA LYS A 7 -22.01 -31.77 53.75
C LYS A 7 -21.42 -32.86 52.82
N TYR A 8 -22.26 -33.79 52.41
CA TYR A 8 -22.31 -34.27 51.01
C TYR A 8 -23.46 -33.46 50.40
N THR A 9 -23.38 -32.77 49.27
CA THR A 9 -22.86 -33.17 47.95
C THR A 9 -22.91 -31.88 47.13
N ASP A 10 -21.82 -31.45 46.49
CA ASP A 10 -21.95 -30.86 45.16
C ASP A 10 -20.61 -30.80 44.42
N GLN A 11 -20.75 -30.75 43.11
CA GLN A 11 -19.88 -31.25 42.06
C GLN A 11 -18.51 -30.60 41.96
N GLY A 12 -17.57 -31.43 41.49
CA GLY A 12 -16.21 -31.04 41.17
C GLY A 12 -16.16 -29.91 40.14
N ALA A 13 -15.38 -28.89 40.50
CA ALA A 13 -14.87 -27.89 39.60
C ALA A 13 -14.11 -28.54 38.44
N ASN A 14 -14.61 -28.36 37.21
CA ASN A 14 -13.84 -28.62 36.01
C ASN A 14 -13.85 -27.38 35.11
N GLY A 15 -12.67 -26.79 34.96
CA GLY A 15 -12.20 -26.28 33.67
C GLY A 15 -12.88 -25.04 33.09
N THR A 16 -12.43 -23.90 33.59
CA THR A 16 -12.27 -22.59 32.92
C THR A 16 -12.33 -22.55 31.38
N ALA A 17 -13.21 -21.66 30.91
CA ALA A 17 -12.92 -20.53 30.03
C ALA A 17 -12.12 -20.76 28.72
N GLY A 18 -12.83 -20.59 27.60
CA GLY A 18 -12.31 -19.84 26.46
C GLY A 18 -11.52 -20.65 25.43
N GLU A 19 -12.26 -21.28 24.51
CA GLU A 19 -11.79 -21.54 23.15
C GLU A 19 -11.50 -20.20 22.46
N ARG A 20 -10.37 -19.56 22.79
CA ARG A 20 -9.71 -18.65 21.86
C ARG A 20 -9.10 -19.51 20.79
N SER A 21 -9.80 -19.59 19.67
CA SER A 21 -9.24 -19.78 18.34
C SER A 21 -8.15 -18.73 18.09
N SER A 22 -7.00 -18.91 18.76
CA SER A 22 -5.73 -18.35 18.33
C SER A 22 -5.33 -19.12 17.08
N PHE A 23 -5.99 -18.78 15.97
CA PHE A 23 -5.42 -18.98 14.65
C PHE A 23 -4.15 -18.14 14.62
N SER A 24 -3.06 -18.76 15.09
CA SER A 24 -1.69 -18.28 14.99
C SER A 24 -1.45 -18.00 13.51
N SER A 25 -1.66 -16.74 13.15
CA SER A 25 -1.37 -16.24 11.83
C SER A 25 0.15 -16.17 11.77
N ALA A 26 0.78 -17.25 11.29
CA ALA A 26 2.20 -17.27 10.99
C ALA A 26 2.55 -15.95 10.28
N PRO A 27 3.61 -15.23 10.69
CA PRO A 27 4.00 -14.01 10.00
C PRO A 27 4.27 -14.41 8.55
N ARG A 28 3.41 -13.97 7.62
CA ARG A 28 3.66 -14.10 6.19
C ARG A 28 4.97 -13.36 5.95
N GLN A 29 6.08 -14.11 5.82
CA GLN A 29 7.38 -13.58 5.47
C GLN A 29 7.25 -12.89 4.11
N SER A 30 6.88 -11.62 4.12
CA SER A 30 6.94 -10.77 2.95
C SER A 30 8.42 -10.49 2.73
N SER A 31 9.01 -11.22 1.78
CA SER A 31 10.36 -10.98 1.30
C SER A 31 10.59 -9.47 1.15
N VAL A 32 11.76 -9.00 1.60
CA VAL A 32 12.22 -7.62 1.43
C VAL A 32 11.98 -7.12 -0.01
N PHE A 33 12.15 -8.02 -0.99
CA PHE A 33 11.84 -7.78 -2.39
C PHE A 33 10.39 -7.31 -2.64
N MET A 34 9.40 -7.93 -2.01
CA MET A 34 7.98 -7.55 -2.15
C MET A 34 7.67 -6.20 -1.52
N LYS A 35 8.48 -5.74 -0.55
CA LYS A 35 8.31 -4.45 0.12
C LYS A 35 8.99 -3.29 -0.62
N TYR A 36 10.10 -3.55 -1.31
CA TYR A 36 10.85 -2.50 -2.02
C TYR A 36 10.64 -2.54 -3.54
N VAL A 37 10.72 -3.71 -4.16
CA VAL A 37 10.69 -3.83 -5.63
C VAL A 37 9.27 -3.70 -6.17
N ARG A 38 8.29 -4.38 -5.55
CA ARG A 38 6.90 -4.36 -6.02
C ARG A 38 6.30 -2.94 -6.02
N PRO A 39 6.47 -2.11 -4.97
CA PRO A 39 5.95 -0.75 -4.97
C PRO A 39 6.70 0.19 -5.91
N CYS A 40 8.03 0.06 -6.02
CA CYS A 40 8.83 0.82 -6.99
C CYS A 40 8.39 0.55 -8.43
N PHE A 41 8.16 -0.72 -8.78
CA PHE A 41 7.68 -1.08 -10.11
C PHE A 41 6.27 -0.52 -10.39
N ALA A 42 5.40 -0.50 -9.38
CA ALA A 42 4.09 0.13 -9.49
C ALA A 42 4.20 1.63 -9.77
N GLU A 43 5.03 2.37 -9.01
CA GLU A 43 5.29 3.79 -9.24
C GLU A 43 5.87 4.06 -10.63
N PHE A 44 6.79 3.22 -11.11
CA PHE A 44 7.33 3.30 -12.47
C PHE A 44 6.22 3.19 -13.53
N LEU A 45 5.40 2.14 -13.48
CA LEU A 45 4.34 1.91 -14.46
C LEU A 45 3.27 3.00 -14.42
N VAL A 46 2.92 3.45 -13.22
CA VAL A 46 1.91 4.48 -13.02
C VAL A 46 2.38 5.81 -13.62
N VAL A 47 3.61 6.23 -13.35
CA VAL A 47 4.14 7.47 -13.95
C VAL A 47 4.35 7.33 -15.46
N LEU A 48 4.77 6.16 -15.94
CA LEU A 48 4.86 5.87 -17.37
C LEU A 48 3.52 6.12 -18.07
N ILE A 49 2.45 5.53 -17.56
CA ILE A 49 1.10 5.68 -18.13
C ILE A 49 0.62 7.13 -18.02
N PHE A 50 0.82 7.76 -16.86
CA PHE A 50 0.43 9.15 -16.63
C PHE A 50 1.09 10.11 -17.64
N VAL A 51 2.41 10.00 -17.82
CA VAL A 51 3.15 10.88 -18.74
C VAL A 51 2.81 10.57 -20.19
N PHE A 52 2.68 9.29 -20.57
CA PHE A 52 2.26 8.93 -21.93
C PHE A 52 0.89 9.54 -22.29
N ILE A 53 -0.11 9.38 -21.42
CA ILE A 53 -1.45 9.96 -21.62
C ILE A 53 -1.36 11.49 -21.63
N GLY A 54 -0.58 12.09 -20.74
CA GLY A 54 -0.39 13.53 -20.65
C GLY A 54 0.15 14.13 -21.96
N VAL A 55 1.22 13.56 -22.50
CA VAL A 55 1.82 14.02 -23.77
C VAL A 55 0.86 13.79 -24.94
N CYS A 56 0.23 12.62 -25.03
CA CYS A 56 -0.78 12.35 -26.06
C CYS A 56 -1.96 13.32 -25.99
N SER A 57 -2.37 13.75 -24.80
CA SER A 57 -3.47 14.71 -24.63
C SER A 57 -3.15 16.09 -25.21
N VAL A 58 -1.89 16.52 -25.13
CA VAL A 58 -1.44 17.81 -25.69
C VAL A 58 -1.57 17.81 -27.21
N ALA A 59 -1.26 16.69 -27.85
CA ALA A 59 -1.32 16.58 -29.31
C ALA A 59 -2.75 16.40 -29.85
N ASN A 60 -3.64 15.74 -29.11
CA ASN A 60 -4.95 15.30 -29.63
C ASN A 60 -6.14 16.09 -29.08
N VAL A 61 -6.09 16.57 -27.83
CA VAL A 61 -7.24 17.17 -27.12
C VAL A 61 -6.83 18.36 -26.21
N PRO A 62 -6.18 19.41 -26.75
CA PRO A 62 -5.56 20.47 -25.95
C PRO A 62 -6.54 21.22 -25.02
N SER A 63 -7.81 21.38 -25.42
CA SER A 63 -8.83 22.04 -24.60
C SER A 63 -9.25 21.25 -23.35
N PHE A 64 -8.96 19.94 -23.32
CA PHE A 64 -9.34 19.04 -22.23
C PHE A 64 -8.16 18.55 -21.39
N ILE A 65 -6.96 19.12 -21.57
CA ILE A 65 -5.74 18.73 -20.84
C ILE A 65 -5.97 18.63 -19.31
N PRO A 66 -6.58 19.63 -18.63
CA PRO A 66 -6.79 19.55 -17.18
C PRO A 66 -7.70 18.39 -16.78
N PHE A 67 -8.74 18.14 -17.57
CA PHE A 67 -9.69 17.06 -17.34
C PHE A 67 -9.04 15.68 -17.54
N VAL A 68 -8.28 15.51 -18.62
CA VAL A 68 -7.56 14.26 -18.90
C VAL A 68 -6.52 13.96 -17.82
N HIS A 69 -5.73 14.95 -17.40
CA HIS A 69 -4.75 14.75 -16.32
C HIS A 69 -5.41 14.41 -14.99
N GLY A 70 -6.47 15.14 -14.61
CA GLY A 70 -7.20 14.90 -13.37
C GLY A 70 -7.83 13.50 -13.33
N LEU A 71 -8.52 13.11 -14.39
CA LEU A 71 -9.14 11.78 -14.49
C LEU A 71 -8.08 10.66 -14.49
N THR A 72 -6.97 10.87 -15.18
CA THR A 72 -5.88 9.89 -15.22
C THR A 72 -5.27 9.68 -13.84
N ILE A 73 -4.96 10.76 -13.10
CA ILE A 73 -4.45 10.64 -11.72
C ILE A 73 -5.47 9.95 -10.82
N MET A 74 -6.76 10.26 -10.95
CA MET A 74 -7.81 9.61 -10.16
C MET A 74 -7.81 8.08 -10.35
N VAL A 75 -7.82 7.62 -11.60
CA VAL A 75 -7.79 6.18 -11.91
C VAL A 75 -6.50 5.54 -11.44
N LEU A 76 -5.36 6.14 -11.74
CA LEU A 76 -4.06 5.57 -11.41
C LEU A 76 -3.80 5.53 -9.91
N ALA A 77 -4.20 6.55 -9.16
CA ALA A 77 -4.10 6.55 -7.70
C ALA A 77 -4.98 5.46 -7.07
N PHE A 78 -6.19 5.23 -7.61
CA PHE A 78 -7.06 4.15 -7.15
C PHE A 78 -6.42 2.77 -7.37
N LEU A 79 -5.75 2.56 -8.51
CA LEU A 79 -5.06 1.31 -8.82
C LEU A 79 -3.78 1.12 -7.99
N ALA A 80 -3.00 2.19 -7.83
CA ALA A 80 -1.69 2.16 -7.18
C ALA A 80 -1.76 2.21 -5.65
N GLY A 81 -2.86 2.74 -5.09
CA GLY A 81 -3.02 3.00 -3.66
C GLY A 81 -2.77 1.76 -2.78
N GLY A 82 -3.27 0.60 -3.18
CA GLY A 82 -3.07 -0.66 -2.45
C GLY A 82 -1.68 -1.31 -2.62
N ILE A 83 -0.84 -0.80 -3.53
CA ILE A 83 0.47 -1.38 -3.85
C ILE A 83 1.60 -0.48 -3.36
N SER A 84 1.59 0.80 -3.76
CA SER A 84 2.64 1.78 -3.44
C SER A 84 2.19 2.94 -2.57
N GLY A 85 0.89 3.12 -2.38
CA GLY A 85 0.32 4.35 -1.79
C GLY A 85 0.03 5.43 -2.84
N GLY A 86 0.34 5.19 -4.11
CA GLY A 86 -0.03 6.07 -5.23
C GLY A 86 0.58 7.46 -5.12
N HIS A 87 1.91 7.53 -4.94
CA HIS A 87 2.58 8.83 -4.83
C HIS A 87 2.66 9.53 -6.19
N ILE A 88 3.01 8.80 -7.25
CA ILE A 88 3.01 9.21 -8.67
C ILE A 88 3.94 10.41 -8.97
N ASN A 89 4.56 10.97 -7.95
CA ASN A 89 5.21 12.28 -8.00
C ASN A 89 6.35 12.34 -6.97
N PRO A 90 7.57 12.75 -7.39
CA PRO A 90 8.70 12.95 -6.49
C PRO A 90 8.42 13.95 -5.36
N ALA A 91 7.69 15.03 -5.63
CA ALA A 91 7.35 16.04 -4.62
C ALA A 91 6.35 15.50 -3.59
N VAL A 92 5.38 14.70 -4.02
CA VAL A 92 4.44 14.02 -3.10
C VAL A 92 5.21 13.02 -2.24
N THR A 93 6.10 12.24 -2.86
CA THR A 93 6.95 11.29 -2.14
C THR A 93 7.81 11.97 -1.08
N LEU A 94 8.40 13.12 -1.42
CA LEU A 94 9.15 13.92 -0.46
C LEU A 94 8.24 14.44 0.67
N GLY A 95 7.03 14.92 0.36
CA GLY A 95 6.06 15.35 1.38
C GLY A 95 5.68 14.22 2.35
N VAL A 96 5.42 13.02 1.83
CA VAL A 96 5.11 11.83 2.64
C VAL A 96 6.32 11.39 3.47
N LEU A 97 7.54 11.54 2.93
CA LEU A 97 8.78 11.28 3.67
C LEU A 97 8.96 12.26 4.84
N LEU A 98 8.73 13.55 4.60
CA LEU A 98 8.80 14.59 5.63
C LEU A 98 7.71 14.40 6.70
N ALA A 99 6.56 13.85 6.32
CA ALA A 99 5.52 13.45 7.26
C ALA A 99 5.85 12.17 8.06
N GLY A 100 6.98 11.51 7.78
CA GLY A 100 7.40 10.27 8.47
C GLY A 100 6.58 9.04 8.09
N ALA A 101 5.81 9.10 7.00
CA ALA A 101 4.88 8.04 6.58
C ALA A 101 5.50 7.02 5.60
N ILE A 102 6.75 7.21 5.18
CA ILE A 102 7.49 6.29 4.31
C ILE A 102 8.97 6.23 4.75
N SER A 103 9.62 5.07 4.56
CA SER A 103 11.05 4.94 4.84
C SER A 103 11.90 5.75 3.82
N PRO A 104 13.01 6.39 4.23
CA PRO A 104 13.85 7.18 3.32
C PRO A 104 14.39 6.40 2.12
N LEU A 105 14.76 5.14 2.32
CA LEU A 105 15.28 4.29 1.24
C LEU A 105 14.19 3.96 0.20
N LEU A 106 12.96 3.67 0.64
CA LEU A 106 11.85 3.43 -0.27
C LEU A 106 11.44 4.72 -1.00
N ALA A 107 11.47 5.86 -0.31
CA ALA A 107 11.20 7.17 -0.92
C ALA A 107 12.20 7.48 -2.04
N LEU A 108 13.49 7.22 -1.84
CA LEU A 108 14.48 7.35 -2.91
C LEU A 108 14.19 6.40 -4.08
N GLY A 109 13.83 5.14 -3.78
CA GLY A 109 13.41 4.17 -4.80
C GLY A 109 12.20 4.62 -5.61
N TYR A 110 11.23 5.27 -4.97
CA TYR A 110 10.05 5.85 -5.63
C TYR A 110 10.46 6.99 -6.55
N VAL A 111 11.28 7.94 -6.08
CA VAL A 111 11.75 9.06 -6.91
C VAL A 111 12.46 8.57 -8.16
N VAL A 112 13.38 7.60 -8.01
CA VAL A 112 14.08 7.02 -9.16
C VAL A 112 13.09 6.33 -10.12
N SER A 113 12.17 5.53 -9.58
CA SER A 113 11.17 4.82 -10.39
C SER A 113 10.23 5.77 -11.13
N GLN A 114 9.79 6.85 -10.48
CA GLN A 114 8.94 7.90 -11.06
C GLN A 114 9.66 8.63 -12.19
N LEU A 115 10.93 9.01 -11.99
CA LEU A 115 11.72 9.68 -13.03
C LEU A 115 11.96 8.77 -14.25
N LEU A 116 12.30 7.50 -14.02
CA LEU A 116 12.43 6.52 -15.09
C LEU A 116 11.11 6.30 -15.83
N GLY A 117 10.00 6.20 -15.10
CA GLY A 117 8.66 6.08 -15.67
C GLY A 117 8.33 7.26 -16.57
N ALA A 118 8.62 8.49 -16.12
CA ALA A 118 8.39 9.69 -16.90
C ALA A 118 9.21 9.73 -18.19
N ILE A 119 10.50 9.37 -18.13
CA ILE A 119 11.38 9.32 -19.31
C ILE A 119 10.87 8.31 -20.34
N VAL A 120 10.51 7.11 -19.89
CA VAL A 120 10.00 6.04 -20.78
C VAL A 120 8.62 6.39 -21.33
N GLY A 121 7.72 6.91 -20.51
CA GLY A 121 6.38 7.34 -20.93
C GLY A 121 6.44 8.45 -21.99
N ALA A 122 7.29 9.46 -21.79
CA ALA A 122 7.57 10.48 -22.79
C ALA A 122 8.29 9.89 -24.02
N GLY A 123 9.09 8.83 -23.83
CA GLY A 123 9.69 7.98 -24.87
C GLY A 123 8.69 7.36 -25.83
N PHE A 124 7.61 6.81 -25.31
CA PHE A 124 6.59 6.13 -26.11
C PHE A 124 5.59 7.08 -26.77
N ALA A 125 5.48 8.31 -26.32
CA ALA A 125 4.53 9.29 -26.84
C ALA A 125 5.02 10.05 -28.09
N ARG A 126 6.13 9.63 -28.71
CA ARG A 126 6.79 10.29 -29.83
C ARG A 126 7.05 9.34 -30.98
#